data_AF-A0A2V9CMG3-F1
#
_entry.id   AF-A0A2V9CMG3-F1
#
_cell.length_a   1.000
_cell.length_b   1.000
_cell.length_c   1.000
_cell.angle_alpha   90.00
_cell.angle_beta   90.00
_cell.angle_gamma   90.00
#
_symmetry.space_group_name_H-M   'P 1'
#
loop_
_entity.id
_entity.type
_entity.pdbx_description
1 polymer ?
#
loop_
_entity_poly.entity_id
_entity_poly.type
_entity_poly.pdbx_seq_one_letter_code
_entity_poly.pdbx_strand_id
1 'polypeptide(L)' 'MTCRETVRLICEYLEGRLSPSVAAVVSRHLDRCPNCHLVLEAAQQTLDVYFDGNPEVPKIRVA' A
#
# COMPACT_ATOMS: atom_id res chain seq x y z
N MET A 1 -14.87 -5.85 1.02
CA MET A 1 -13.70 -5.42 0.24
C MET A 1 -12.81 -6.61 -0.03
N THR A 2 -12.57 -6.84 -1.31
CA THR A 2 -11.66 -7.86 -1.85
C THR A 2 -10.23 -7.33 -1.88
N CYS A 3 -9.25 -8.23 -2.01
CA CYS A 3 -7.85 -7.84 -2.19
C CYS A 3 -7.67 -6.94 -3.43
N ARG A 4 -8.40 -7.22 -4.51
CA ARG A 4 -8.35 -6.43 -5.76
C ARG A 4 -8.80 -4.99 -5.55
N GLU A 5 -9.89 -4.78 -4.80
CA GLU A 5 -10.36 -3.43 -4.48
C GLU A 5 -9.38 -2.72 -3.54
N THR A 6 -8.86 -3.44 -2.54
CA THR A 6 -7.87 -2.88 -1.60
C THR A 6 -6.64 -2.38 -2.33
N VAL A 7 -6.03 -3.21 -3.18
CA VAL A 7 -4.81 -2.87 -3.92
C VAL A 7 -5.00 -1.66 -4.82
N ARG A 8 -6.18 -1.49 -5.44
CA ARG A 8 -6.50 -0.31 -6.25
C ARG A 8 -6.59 0.98 -5.45
N LEU A 9 -6.80 0.89 -4.13
CA LEU A 9 -6.98 2.03 -3.24
C LEU A 9 -5.76 2.31 -2.36
N ILE A 10 -4.69 1.51 -2.46
CA ILE A 10 -3.51 1.65 -1.60
C ILE A 10 -2.85 3.02 -1.75
N CYS A 11 -2.65 3.53 -2.97
CA CYS A 11 -2.03 4.85 -3.15
C CYS A 11 -2.89 5.97 -2.54
N GLU A 12 -4.19 5.99 -2.85
CA GLU A 12 -5.15 6.94 -2.27
C GLU A 12 -5.22 6.86 -0.74
N TYR A 13 -5.10 5.65 -0.19
CA TYR A 13 -5.06 5.40 1.25
C TYR A 13 -3.80 5.99 1.88
N LEU A 14 -2.62 5.76 1.28
CA LEU A 14 -1.34 6.31 1.73
C LEU A 14 -1.31 7.83 1.65
N GLU A 15 -1.93 8.40 0.62
CA GLU A 15 -2.04 9.84 0.42
C GLU A 15 -3.14 10.50 1.29
N GLY A 16 -3.91 9.72 2.05
CA GLY A 16 -4.99 10.23 2.89
C GLY A 16 -6.18 10.83 2.11
N ARG A 17 -6.35 10.46 0.83
CA ARG A 17 -7.37 11.02 -0.07
C ARG A 17 -8.70 10.26 -0.05
N LEU A 18 -8.77 9.15 0.68
CA LEU A 18 -10.00 8.38 0.85
C LEU A 18 -10.96 9.03 1.86
N SER A 19 -12.26 8.86 1.63
CA SER A 19 -13.25 9.23 2.65
C SER A 19 -13.08 8.38 3.92
N PRO A 20 -13.43 8.89 5.11
CA PRO A 20 -13.19 8.19 6.38
C PRO A 20 -13.80 6.78 6.42
N SER A 21 -15.01 6.62 5.86
CA SER A 21 -15.69 5.33 5.79
C SER A 21 -14.96 4.31 4.91
N VAL A 22 -14.37 4.75 3.80
CA VAL A 22 -13.61 3.87 2.89
C VAL A 22 -12.25 3.53 3.50
N ALA A 23 -11.56 4.52 4.07
CA ALA A 23 -10.29 4.31 4.76
C ALA A 23 -10.40 3.28 5.89
N ALA A 24 -11.48 3.32 6.69
CA ALA A 24 -11.72 2.34 7.75
C ALA A 24 -11.92 0.91 7.21
N VAL A 25 -12.57 0.75 6.06
CA VAL A 25 -12.76 -0.57 5.42
C VAL A 25 -11.45 -1.10 4.85
N VAL A 26 -10.64 -0.23 4.23
CA VAL A 26 -9.30 -0.55 3.71
C VAL A 26 -8.36 -0.96 4.86
N SER A 27 -8.26 -0.13 5.90
CA SER A 27 -7.46 -0.39 7.11
C SER A 27 -7.81 -1.75 7.73
N ARG A 28 -9.11 -2.04 7.92
CA ARG A 28 -9.54 -3.36 8.45
C ARG A 28 -9.12 -4.53 7.56
N HIS A 29 -9.06 -4.35 6.24
CA HIS A 29 -8.59 -5.38 5.33
C HIS A 29 -7.07 -5.57 5.44
N LEU A 30 -6.31 -4.47 5.48
CA LEU A 30 -4.86 -4.47 5.65
C LEU A 30 -4.42 -5.14 6.96
N ASP A 31 -5.19 -4.97 8.04
CA ASP A 31 -4.94 -5.64 9.34
C ASP A 31 -5.17 -7.16 9.30
N ARG A 32 -6.05 -7.64 8.41
CA ARG A 32 -6.48 -9.04 8.38
C ARG A 32 -5.91 -9.84 7.21
N CYS A 33 -5.34 -9.17 6.21
CA CYS A 33 -4.87 -9.78 4.99
C CYS A 33 -3.36 -9.55 4.83
N PRO A 34 -2.51 -10.55 5.16
CA PRO A 34 -1.06 -10.39 5.12
C PRO A 34 -0.56 -10.08 3.70
N ASN A 35 -1.22 -10.60 2.67
CA ASN A 35 -0.87 -10.31 1.27
C ASN A 35 -1.08 -8.83 0.92
N CYS A 36 -2.18 -8.24 1.38
CA CYS A 36 -2.43 -6.81 1.13
C CYS A 36 -1.55 -5.91 1.99
N HIS A 37 -1.20 -6.36 3.21
CA HIS A 37 -0.21 -5.68 4.04
C HIS A 37 1.16 -5.61 3.34
N LEU A 38 1.62 -6.74 2.77
CA LEU A 38 2.87 -6.78 2.02
C LEU A 38 2.86 -5.83 0.80
N VAL A 39 1.73 -5.72 0.10
CA VAL A 39 1.58 -4.77 -1.01
C VAL A 39 1.63 -3.32 -0.51
N LEU A 40 1.03 -3.02 0.65
CA LEU A 40 1.10 -1.70 1.27
C LEU A 40 2.54 -1.32 1.62
N GLU A 41 3.29 -2.21 2.26
CA GLU A 41 4.70 -1.99 2.60
C GLU A 41 5.55 -1.73 1.34
N ALA A 42 5.38 -2.55 0.30
CA ALA A 42 6.10 -2.38 -0.96
C ALA A 42 5.76 -1.04 -1.64
N ALA A 43 4.49 -0.61 -1.60
CA ALA A 43 4.08 0.68 -2.12
C ALA A 43 4.70 1.83 -1.32
N GLN A 44 4.66 1.78 0.02
CA GLN A 44 5.27 2.78 0.88
C GLN A 44 6.77 2.91 0.62
N GLN A 45 7.50 1.79 0.60
CA GLN A 45 8.94 1.78 0.30
C GLN A 45 9.23 2.39 -1.08
N THR A 46 8.43 2.05 -2.09
CA THR A 46 8.61 2.61 -3.44
C THR A 46 8.42 4.11 -3.46
N LEU A 47 7.42 4.63 -2.73
CA LEU A 47 7.13 6.06 -2.65
C LEU A 47 8.20 6.80 -1.83
N ASP A 48 8.66 6.24 -0.71
CA ASP A 48 9.76 6.79 0.09
C ASP A 48 11.03 6.93 -0.76
N VAL A 49 11.40 5.88 -1.53
CA VAL A 49 12.54 5.93 -2.46
C VAL A 49 12.33 7.00 -3.54
N TYR A 50 11.12 7.11 -4.09
CA TYR A 50 10.80 8.05 -5.16
C TYR A 50 10.81 9.51 -4.71
N PHE A 51 10.29 9.81 -3.51
CA PHE A 51 10.15 11.18 -3.01
C PHE A 51 11.34 11.65 -2.14
N ASP A 52 11.88 10.79 -1.28
CA ASP A 52 13.01 11.14 -0.38
C ASP A 52 14.38 10.81 -0.97
N GLY A 53 14.44 10.10 -2.10
CA GLY A 53 15.68 9.85 -2.83
C GLY A 53 16.66 8.92 -2.12
N ASN A 54 16.23 8.17 -1.10
CA ASN A 54 17.09 7.19 -0.43
C ASN A 54 17.12 5.87 -1.23
N PRO A 55 18.24 5.48 -1.87
CA PRO A 55 18.25 4.50 -2.96
C PRO A 55 18.41 3.03 -2.51
N GLU A 56 18.12 2.68 -1.25
CA GLU A 56 18.20 1.28 -0.80
C GLU A 56 16.95 0.49 -1.21
N VAL A 57 16.79 0.31 -2.52
CA VAL A 57 15.75 -0.52 -3.13
C VAL A 57 16.10 -2.00 -2.94
N PRO A 58 15.27 -2.82 -2.28
CA PRO A 58 15.38 -4.26 -2.39
C PRO A 58 15.19 -4.63 -3.86
N LYS A 59 16.14 -5.37 -4.45
CA LYS A 59 16.02 -5.87 -5.82
C LYS A 59 14.85 -6.84 -5.89
N ILE A 60 13.66 -6.35 -6.24
CA ILE A 60 12.51 -7.20 -6.58
C ILE A 60 12.90 -7.94 -7.86
N ARG A 61 13.32 -9.20 -7.73
CA ARG A 61 13.53 -10.09 -8.87
C ARG A 61 12.14 -10.49 -9.37
N VAL A 62 11.71 -9.91 -10.47
CA VAL A 62 10.65 -10.52 -11.29
C VAL A 62 11.25 -11.79 -11.89
N ALA A 63 10.67 -12.94 -11.49
CA ALA A 63 11.00 -14.25 -12.04
C ALA A 63 10.43 -14.43 -13.44
#